data_AF-A0A938JID2-F1
#
_entry.id   AF-A0A938JID2-F1
#
_cell.length_a   1.000
_cell.length_b   1.000
_cell.length_c   1.000
_cell.angle_alpha   90.00
_cell.angle_beta   90.00
_cell.angle_gamma   90.00
#
_symmetry.space_group_name_H-M   'P 1'
#
loop_
_entity.id
_entity.type
_entity.pdbx_description
1 polymer ?
#
loop_
_entity_poly.entity_id
_entity_poly.type
_entity_poly.pdbx_seq_one_letter_code
_entity_poly.pdbx_strand_id
1 'polypeptide(L)'
;MTKDSASKKLPRTVKVDRSELDLIVDGAHHDPHAILGPHPGKDGVTVRVLRPMAEAVVVVLDDGTRVPLRHEHRGVWAGVLPVKKVPDYRLDVTYGGRVIPADDPYRFLPTLGELDMHLVTEGRHEELWRVMGAHRHTYTTPQGDVTGVSFAVWAPNARGVRVTGSFNHWDSTAHPMRSLGSTGVWEIFVPDIGDGTVYKFAILGADGVWREKADPFAFATELPPATGSVVYTSDYAWSDEAWMTRRAASDPLRHPMSIYEVHLGSWRPGLDYRQLAEELTAYVVEQGFTHVEFLPVAAHPFAGSWGYQVTSYFAPTPRFGSPDDLRYLIDRLHQAGIGVL
;
A
#
# COMPACT_ATOMS: atom_id res chain seq x y z
N MET A 1 56.76 -23.60 23.22
CA MET A 1 56.62 -22.47 22.28
C MET A 1 55.13 -22.16 22.15
N THR A 2 54.66 -21.20 22.94
CA THR A 2 53.30 -20.65 22.88
C THR A 2 53.31 -19.36 22.09
N LYS A 3 52.42 -19.29 21.09
CA LYS A 3 51.69 -18.13 20.53
C LYS A 3 51.70 -18.17 19.01
N ASP A 4 50.53 -18.44 18.44
CA ASP A 4 49.95 -17.56 17.42
C ASP A 4 48.42 -17.78 17.38
N SER A 5 47.73 -17.21 18.37
CA SER A 5 46.30 -16.94 18.21
C SER A 5 46.17 -15.71 17.32
N ALA A 6 46.20 -15.91 16.00
CA ALA A 6 45.85 -14.88 15.06
C ALA A 6 44.44 -14.38 15.40
N SER A 7 44.35 -13.16 15.93
CA SER A 7 43.10 -12.44 16.13
C SER A 7 42.38 -12.37 14.78
N LYS A 8 41.45 -13.28 14.52
CA LYS A 8 40.58 -13.27 13.35
C LYS A 8 39.85 -11.92 13.36
N LYS A 9 40.27 -10.99 12.49
CA LYS A 9 39.58 -9.69 12.35
C LYS A 9 38.12 -9.98 12.04
N LEU A 10 37.23 -9.48 12.89
CA LEU A 10 35.80 -9.57 12.67
C LEU A 10 35.47 -8.91 11.31
N PRO A 11 34.61 -9.54 10.49
CA PRO A 11 34.20 -8.97 9.22
C PRO A 11 33.57 -7.60 9.44
N ARG A 12 33.90 -6.63 8.59
CA ARG A 12 33.49 -5.23 8.74
C ARG A 12 32.32 -4.93 7.82
N THR A 13 31.30 -4.30 8.38
CA THR A 13 30.17 -3.76 7.62
C THR A 13 30.64 -2.64 6.68
N VAL A 14 29.94 -2.45 5.55
CA VAL A 14 30.07 -1.25 4.72
C VAL A 14 29.82 -0.04 5.60
N LYS A 15 30.76 0.92 5.69
CA LYS A 15 30.60 2.06 6.60
C LYS A 15 29.47 2.98 6.14
N VAL A 16 28.69 3.46 7.10
CA VAL A 16 27.67 4.49 6.92
C VAL A 16 27.90 5.53 8.01
N ASP A 17 27.83 6.81 7.65
CA ASP A 17 28.00 7.89 8.61
C ASP A 17 26.81 7.97 9.56
N ARG A 18 27.08 8.37 10.80
CA ARG A 18 26.04 8.38 11.85
C ARG A 18 24.90 9.33 11.52
N SER A 19 25.17 10.43 10.82
CA SER A 19 24.17 11.37 10.35
C SER A 19 23.16 10.74 9.39
N GLU A 20 23.60 9.82 8.53
CA GLU A 20 22.72 9.10 7.62
C GLU A 20 21.80 8.14 8.39
N LEU A 21 22.35 7.45 9.40
CA LEU A 21 21.55 6.60 10.29
C LEU A 21 20.54 7.42 11.10
N ASP A 22 20.88 8.63 11.53
CA ASP A 22 19.93 9.55 12.16
C ASP A 22 18.80 9.93 11.18
N LEU A 23 19.11 10.26 9.92
CA LEU A 23 18.10 10.55 8.90
C LEU A 23 17.15 9.36 8.65
N ILE A 24 17.66 8.13 8.66
CA ILE A 24 16.84 6.91 8.52
C ILE A 24 15.88 6.77 9.69
N VAL A 25 16.42 6.84 10.92
CA VAL A 25 15.65 6.66 12.16
C VAL A 25 14.66 7.80 12.38
N ASP A 26 15.00 9.02 11.99
CA ASP A 26 14.13 10.18 12.11
C ASP A 26 13.18 10.30 10.91
N GLY A 27 13.43 9.56 9.82
CA GLY A 27 12.51 9.39 8.69
C GLY A 27 12.65 10.45 7.60
N ALA A 28 13.74 11.20 7.65
CA ALA A 28 14.05 12.29 6.72
C ALA A 28 15.04 11.87 5.63
N HIS A 29 15.42 10.59 5.56
CA HIS A 29 16.26 10.07 4.50
C HIS A 29 15.44 9.80 3.23
N HIS A 30 15.88 10.33 2.10
CA HIS A 30 15.16 10.23 0.83
C HIS A 30 15.26 8.85 0.17
N ASP A 31 16.34 8.10 0.41
CA ASP A 31 16.53 6.75 -0.14
C ASP A 31 16.95 5.71 0.91
N PRO A 32 16.04 5.23 1.76
CA PRO A 32 16.38 4.25 2.79
C PRO A 32 16.99 2.95 2.27
N HIS A 33 16.73 2.58 1.00
CA HIS A 33 17.24 1.36 0.39
C HIS A 33 18.75 1.44 0.07
N ALA A 34 19.34 2.64 0.03
CA ALA A 34 20.78 2.82 -0.11
C ALA A 34 21.57 2.49 1.18
N ILE A 35 20.87 2.30 2.30
CA ILE A 35 21.46 2.04 3.62
C ILE A 35 20.93 0.75 4.21
N LEU A 36 19.61 0.56 4.18
CA LEU A 36 18.90 -0.62 4.68
C LEU A 36 18.81 -1.69 3.59
N GLY A 37 18.74 -2.96 3.99
CA GLY A 37 18.81 -4.09 3.09
C GLY A 37 20.26 -4.57 2.84
N PRO A 38 20.44 -5.45 1.84
CA PRO A 38 21.69 -6.12 1.57
C PRO A 38 22.61 -5.30 0.65
N HIS A 39 23.84 -5.06 1.10
CA HIS A 39 24.85 -4.26 0.40
C HIS A 39 26.17 -5.03 0.25
N PRO A 40 26.60 -5.35 -0.99
CA PRO A 40 27.91 -5.98 -1.21
C PRO A 40 29.07 -5.12 -0.69
N GLY A 41 29.98 -5.75 0.05
CA GLY A 41 31.17 -5.13 0.62
C GLY A 41 32.43 -5.99 0.44
N LYS A 42 33.56 -5.53 0.95
CA LYS A 42 34.86 -6.23 0.82
C LYS A 42 34.90 -7.57 1.55
N ASP A 43 34.24 -7.64 2.71
CA ASP A 43 34.29 -8.80 3.62
C ASP A 43 33.07 -9.73 3.47
N GLY A 44 32.15 -9.42 2.53
CA GLY A 44 30.88 -10.13 2.33
C GLY A 44 29.73 -9.17 2.03
N VAL A 45 28.49 -9.63 2.20
CA VAL A 45 27.29 -8.78 2.05
C VAL A 45 26.90 -8.22 3.42
N THR A 46 26.89 -6.91 3.57
CA THR A 46 26.37 -6.25 4.76
C THR A 46 24.85 -6.23 4.70
N VAL A 47 24.17 -6.75 5.71
CA VAL A 47 22.72 -6.57 5.86
C VAL A 47 22.49 -5.56 6.97
N ARG A 48 21.69 -4.53 6.69
CA ARG A 48 21.23 -3.54 7.65
C ARG A 48 19.72 -3.52 7.71
N VAL A 49 19.14 -3.54 8.91
CA VAL A 49 17.69 -3.53 9.08
C VAL A 49 17.29 -2.54 10.15
N LEU A 50 16.15 -1.87 9.94
CA LEU A 50 15.52 -1.01 10.93
C LEU A 50 14.46 -1.83 11.69
N ARG A 51 14.76 -2.15 12.95
CA ARG A 51 13.87 -2.83 13.90
C ARG A 51 13.91 -2.10 15.23
N PRO A 52 13.13 -0.99 15.36
CA PRO A 52 13.00 -0.26 16.61
C PRO A 52 12.58 -1.21 17.72
N MET A 53 13.09 -1.00 18.93
CA MET A 53 12.75 -1.77 20.14
C MET A 53 13.06 -3.28 20.12
N ALA A 54 13.66 -3.82 19.05
CA ALA A 54 14.05 -5.23 19.02
C ALA A 54 15.12 -5.54 20.06
N GLU A 55 15.07 -6.73 20.65
CA GLU A 55 16.07 -7.23 21.60
C GLU A 55 17.23 -7.93 20.87
N ALA A 56 16.92 -8.61 19.77
CA ALA A 56 17.87 -9.29 18.91
C ALA A 56 17.35 -9.39 17.48
N VAL A 57 18.25 -9.39 16.51
CA VAL A 57 17.93 -9.64 15.10
C VAL A 57 18.91 -10.63 14.52
N VAL A 58 18.40 -11.65 13.84
CA VAL A 58 19.19 -12.70 13.20
C VAL A 58 18.78 -12.83 11.74
N VAL A 59 19.75 -12.83 10.83
CA VAL A 59 19.51 -13.18 9.42
C VAL A 59 19.57 -14.70 9.28
N VAL A 60 18.59 -15.27 8.58
CA VAL A 60 18.47 -16.70 8.29
C VAL A 60 18.61 -16.92 6.78
N LEU A 61 19.62 -17.67 6.37
CA LEU A 61 19.85 -18.04 4.96
C LEU A 61 19.10 -19.33 4.60
N ASP A 62 19.01 -19.59 3.30
CA ASP A 62 18.36 -20.78 2.73
C ASP A 62 18.98 -22.11 3.19
N ASP A 63 20.29 -22.14 3.42
CA ASP A 63 21.02 -23.29 3.96
C ASP A 63 20.86 -23.48 5.49
N GLY A 64 20.05 -22.63 6.14
CA GLY A 64 19.84 -22.62 7.59
C GLY A 64 20.90 -21.88 8.39
N THR A 65 21.90 -21.28 7.74
CA THR A 65 22.91 -20.44 8.41
C THR A 65 22.24 -19.25 9.09
N ARG A 66 22.61 -19.02 10.35
CA ARG A 66 22.07 -17.94 11.19
C ARG A 66 23.17 -16.94 11.52
N VAL A 67 23.00 -15.69 11.11
CA VAL A 67 23.96 -14.61 11.36
C VAL A 67 23.33 -13.57 12.28
N PRO A 68 23.75 -13.48 13.56
CA PRO A 68 23.25 -12.46 14.46
C PRO A 68 23.76 -11.08 14.03
N LEU A 69 22.85 -10.12 13.94
CA LEU A 69 23.17 -8.72 13.69
C LEU A 69 23.54 -8.04 15.01
N ARG A 70 24.39 -7.03 14.93
CA ARG A 70 24.75 -6.17 16.05
C ARG A 70 23.95 -4.89 15.97
N HIS A 71 23.44 -4.42 17.11
CA HIS A 71 22.85 -3.10 17.21
C HIS A 71 23.91 -2.05 16.84
N GLU A 72 23.62 -1.24 15.84
CA GLU A 72 24.52 -0.22 15.31
C GLU A 72 24.11 1.16 15.82
N HIS A 73 22.82 1.52 15.69
CA HIS A 73 22.33 2.84 16.11
C HIS A 73 20.80 2.89 16.18
N ARG A 74 20.20 3.29 17.32
CA ARG A 74 18.76 3.60 17.49
C ARG A 74 17.78 2.65 16.75
N GLY A 75 17.98 1.33 16.87
CA GLY A 75 17.11 0.32 16.24
C GLY A 75 17.56 -0.13 14.85
N VAL A 76 18.64 0.44 14.32
CA VAL A 76 19.39 -0.10 13.17
C VAL A 76 20.30 -1.22 13.66
N TRP A 77 20.19 -2.37 13.01
CA TRP A 77 21.01 -3.56 13.25
C TRP A 77 21.80 -3.91 12.00
N ALA A 78 23.07 -4.29 12.15
CA ALA A 78 23.95 -4.56 11.04
C ALA A 78 24.82 -5.81 11.26
N GLY A 79 25.12 -6.51 10.19
CA GLY A 79 25.98 -7.69 10.20
C GLY A 79 26.48 -8.03 8.80
N VAL A 80 27.50 -8.88 8.72
CA VAL A 80 28.10 -9.29 7.45
C VAL A 80 27.81 -10.77 7.22
N LEU A 81 27.13 -11.06 6.12
CA LEU A 81 26.92 -12.40 5.62
C LEU A 81 28.19 -12.88 4.89
N PRO A 82 28.68 -14.10 5.15
CA PRO A 82 29.93 -14.62 4.58
C PRO A 82 29.77 -15.09 3.12
N VAL A 83 29.12 -14.29 2.28
CA VAL A 83 28.80 -14.59 0.88
C VAL A 83 29.24 -13.45 -0.04
N LYS A 84 29.49 -13.74 -1.32
CA LYS A 84 29.97 -12.75 -2.31
C LYS A 84 28.86 -12.02 -3.06
N LYS A 85 27.69 -12.64 -3.17
CA LYS A 85 26.51 -12.10 -3.84
C LYS A 85 25.39 -12.00 -2.82
N VAL A 86 24.49 -11.05 -3.02
CA VAL A 86 23.28 -10.91 -2.20
C VAL A 86 22.50 -12.24 -2.25
N PRO A 87 22.38 -12.95 -1.12
CA PRO A 87 21.59 -14.17 -1.07
C PRO A 87 20.12 -13.81 -0.84
N ASP A 88 19.24 -14.81 -1.00
CA ASP A 88 17.93 -14.74 -0.40
C ASP A 88 18.05 -14.94 1.12
N TYR A 89 17.25 -14.25 1.92
CA TYR A 89 17.28 -14.35 3.38
C TYR A 89 15.96 -13.98 4.02
N ARG A 90 15.77 -14.45 5.26
CA ARG A 90 14.70 -14.03 6.18
C ARG A 90 15.29 -13.46 7.47
N LEU A 91 14.45 -12.85 8.28
CA LEU A 91 14.81 -12.27 9.56
C LEU A 91 14.07 -12.99 10.69
N ASP A 92 14.79 -13.32 11.74
CA ASP A 92 14.24 -13.68 13.04
C ASP A 92 14.43 -12.49 13.97
N VAL A 93 13.35 -11.79 14.30
CA VAL A 93 13.37 -10.60 15.15
C VAL A 93 12.80 -10.93 16.52
N THR A 94 13.54 -10.62 17.59
CA THR A 94 13.10 -10.90 18.97
C THR A 94 12.49 -9.68 19.62
N TYR A 95 11.25 -9.80 20.09
CA TYR A 95 10.52 -8.81 20.88
C TYR A 95 9.94 -9.46 22.13
N GLY A 96 10.24 -8.94 23.33
CA GLY A 96 9.71 -9.48 24.58
C GLY A 96 10.03 -10.97 24.77
N GLY A 97 11.22 -11.40 24.38
CA GLY A 97 11.63 -12.82 24.39
C GLY A 97 10.97 -13.73 23.34
N ARG A 98 10.13 -13.22 22.44
CA ARG A 98 9.52 -14.00 21.36
C ARG A 98 10.21 -13.72 20.04
N VAL A 99 10.55 -14.79 19.32
CA VAL A 99 11.09 -14.71 17.95
C VAL A 99 9.92 -14.60 16.97
N ILE A 100 9.95 -13.57 16.15
CA ILE A 100 8.99 -13.28 15.08
C ILE A 100 9.74 -13.38 13.75
N PRO A 101 9.46 -14.41 12.93
CA PRO A 101 9.94 -14.47 11.55
C PRO A 101 9.35 -13.31 10.74
N ALA A 102 10.17 -12.70 9.89
CA ALA A 102 9.76 -11.63 8.99
C ALA A 102 10.67 -11.60 7.76
N ASP A 103 10.21 -10.98 6.68
CA ASP A 103 11.09 -10.56 5.60
C ASP A 103 11.61 -9.11 5.81
N ASP A 104 12.54 -8.68 4.96
CA ASP A 104 13.13 -7.35 4.95
C ASP A 104 12.51 -6.49 3.83
N PRO A 105 11.72 -5.44 4.16
CA PRO A 105 11.16 -4.53 3.16
C PRO A 105 12.20 -3.93 2.21
N TYR A 106 13.45 -3.76 2.68
CA TYR A 106 14.48 -3.00 1.98
C TYR A 106 15.33 -3.82 1.01
N ARG A 107 15.04 -5.12 0.84
CA ARG A 107 15.74 -5.95 -0.16
C ARG A 107 15.02 -5.99 -1.51
N PHE A 108 13.82 -5.43 -1.61
CA PHE A 108 13.00 -5.45 -2.82
C PHE A 108 13.30 -4.26 -3.74
N LEU A 109 13.32 -4.53 -5.05
CA LEU A 109 13.48 -3.52 -6.09
C LEU A 109 12.22 -2.63 -6.20
N PRO A 110 12.32 -1.42 -6.81
CA PRO A 110 11.14 -0.57 -7.07
C PRO A 110 10.02 -1.32 -7.76
N THR A 111 8.79 -1.12 -7.28
CA THR A 111 7.58 -1.71 -7.89
C THR A 111 7.08 -0.91 -9.08
N LEU A 112 7.45 0.37 -9.20
CA LEU A 112 7.17 1.21 -10.37
C LEU A 112 8.32 1.12 -11.39
N GLY A 113 7.98 0.84 -12.65
CA GLY A 113 8.94 0.77 -13.75
C GLY A 113 9.30 2.14 -14.34
N GLU A 114 10.30 2.16 -15.23
CA GLU A 114 10.74 3.40 -15.91
C GLU A 114 9.64 4.05 -16.74
N LEU A 115 8.80 3.25 -17.40
CA LEU A 115 7.68 3.75 -18.20
C LEU A 115 6.63 4.43 -17.32
N ASP A 116 6.29 3.82 -16.17
CA ASP A 116 5.32 4.38 -15.23
C ASP A 116 5.82 5.74 -14.71
N MET A 117 7.09 5.78 -14.29
CA MET A 117 7.73 7.02 -13.82
C MET A 117 7.75 8.12 -14.89
N HIS A 118 7.98 7.76 -16.16
CA HIS A 118 7.93 8.69 -17.28
C HIS A 118 6.52 9.24 -17.51
N LEU A 119 5.51 8.37 -17.59
CA LEU A 119 4.11 8.76 -17.82
C LEU A 119 3.52 9.58 -16.65
N VAL A 120 3.92 9.27 -15.40
CA VAL A 120 3.58 10.07 -14.22
C VAL A 120 4.11 11.49 -14.36
N THR A 121 5.37 11.63 -14.78
CA THR A 121 6.03 12.93 -14.94
C THR A 121 5.38 13.76 -16.06
N GLU A 122 4.94 13.13 -17.15
CA GLU A 122 4.21 13.81 -18.23
C GLU A 122 2.74 14.12 -17.90
N GLY A 123 2.19 13.56 -16.80
CA GLY A 123 0.77 13.67 -16.50
C GLY A 123 -0.13 12.90 -17.48
N ARG A 124 0.41 11.84 -18.11
CA ARG A 124 -0.24 11.07 -19.20
C ARG A 124 -0.48 9.61 -18.85
N HIS A 125 -0.30 9.23 -17.58
CA HIS A 125 -0.55 7.87 -17.14
C HIS A 125 -2.06 7.62 -17.00
N GLU A 126 -2.70 7.09 -18.04
CA GLU A 126 -4.15 6.88 -18.07
C GLU A 126 -4.63 5.81 -17.08
N GLU A 127 -3.76 4.89 -16.65
CA GLU A 127 -4.08 3.85 -15.65
C GLU A 127 -3.31 4.05 -14.32
N LEU A 128 -3.15 5.30 -13.88
CA LEU A 128 -2.29 5.67 -12.75
C LEU A 128 -2.63 4.91 -11.44
N TRP A 129 -3.90 4.55 -11.26
CA TRP A 129 -4.36 3.76 -10.12
C TRP A 129 -3.76 2.34 -10.07
N ARG A 130 -3.19 1.80 -11.15
CA ARG A 130 -2.55 0.48 -11.11
C ARG A 130 -1.18 0.49 -10.44
N VAL A 131 -0.58 1.67 -10.30
CA VAL A 131 0.79 1.84 -9.80
C VAL A 131 0.86 2.71 -8.54
N MET A 132 -0.10 3.63 -8.37
CA MET A 132 -0.23 4.45 -7.16
C MET A 132 -1.17 3.81 -6.15
N GLY A 133 -0.99 4.13 -4.88
CA GLY A 133 -1.79 3.59 -3.79
C GLY A 133 -1.18 2.34 -3.19
N ALA A 134 -2.03 1.41 -2.73
CA ALA A 134 -1.61 0.15 -2.15
C ALA A 134 -1.97 -1.04 -3.04
N HIS A 135 -0.97 -1.83 -3.45
CA HIS A 135 -1.15 -2.98 -4.34
C HIS A 135 -0.52 -4.25 -3.78
N ARG A 136 -1.29 -5.33 -3.76
CA ARG A 136 -0.77 -6.64 -3.37
C ARG A 136 0.14 -7.19 -4.47
N HIS A 137 1.33 -7.65 -4.11
CA HIS A 137 2.26 -8.33 -5.01
C HIS A 137 2.76 -9.64 -4.38
N THR A 138 3.09 -10.60 -5.24
CA THR A 138 3.77 -11.84 -4.86
C THR A 138 5.07 -11.97 -5.66
N TYR A 139 6.18 -12.17 -4.96
CA TYR A 139 7.49 -12.42 -5.54
C TYR A 139 7.94 -13.85 -5.22
N THR A 140 8.30 -14.61 -6.25
CA THR A 140 8.92 -15.94 -6.06
C THR A 140 10.40 -15.77 -5.74
N THR A 141 10.82 -16.29 -4.58
CA THR A 141 12.20 -16.25 -4.10
C THR A 141 12.75 -17.67 -3.91
N PRO A 142 14.07 -17.87 -3.82
CA PRO A 142 14.66 -19.18 -3.50
C PRO A 142 14.09 -19.85 -2.24
N GLN A 143 13.67 -19.08 -1.22
CA GLN A 143 13.03 -19.57 0.01
C GLN A 143 11.49 -19.55 -0.05
N GLY A 144 10.92 -19.47 -1.25
CA GLY A 144 9.48 -19.54 -1.51
C GLY A 144 8.85 -18.20 -1.87
N ASP A 145 7.53 -18.18 -2.01
CA ASP A 145 6.81 -16.97 -2.38
C ASP A 145 6.73 -15.99 -1.21
N VAL A 146 6.95 -14.71 -1.50
CA VAL A 146 6.74 -13.59 -0.57
C VAL A 146 5.57 -12.78 -1.10
N THR A 147 4.48 -12.77 -0.34
CA THR A 147 3.34 -11.89 -0.62
C THR A 147 3.40 -10.68 0.30
N GLY A 148 3.10 -9.51 -0.23
CA GLY A 148 3.09 -8.26 0.52
C GLY A 148 2.34 -7.19 -0.23
N VAL A 149 2.48 -5.94 0.22
CA VAL A 149 1.82 -4.78 -0.36
C VAL A 149 2.86 -3.74 -0.72
N SER A 150 2.84 -3.29 -1.98
CA SER A 150 3.55 -2.08 -2.37
C SER A 150 2.70 -0.86 -2.04
N PHE A 151 3.36 0.20 -1.60
CA PHE A 151 2.74 1.49 -1.35
C PHE A 151 3.45 2.54 -2.18
N ALA A 152 2.69 3.36 -2.90
CA ALA A 152 3.23 4.48 -3.67
C ALA A 152 2.39 5.74 -3.49
N VAL A 153 3.04 6.86 -3.16
CA VAL A 153 2.37 8.15 -2.95
C VAL A 153 3.18 9.30 -3.55
N TRP A 154 2.48 10.21 -4.22
CA TRP A 154 3.10 11.41 -4.79
C TRP A 154 3.18 12.51 -3.73
N ALA A 155 4.40 12.85 -3.32
CA ALA A 155 4.69 13.86 -2.31
C ALA A 155 6.03 14.55 -2.63
N PRO A 156 6.12 15.32 -3.73
CA PRO A 156 7.38 15.79 -4.31
C PRO A 156 8.21 16.68 -3.38
N ASN A 157 7.55 17.46 -2.52
CA ASN A 157 8.20 18.38 -1.61
C ASN A 157 8.35 17.82 -0.18
N ALA A 158 8.00 16.54 0.03
CA ALA A 158 8.23 15.90 1.31
C ALA A 158 9.73 15.73 1.54
N ARG A 159 10.18 15.92 2.77
CA ARG A 159 11.54 15.57 3.19
C ARG A 159 11.68 14.08 3.47
N GLY A 160 10.55 13.41 3.72
CA GLY A 160 10.50 12.01 4.07
C GLY A 160 9.06 11.52 4.13
N VAL A 161 8.85 10.25 3.77
CA VAL A 161 7.55 9.59 3.85
C VAL A 161 7.72 8.23 4.50
N ARG A 162 6.73 7.84 5.31
CA ARG A 162 6.64 6.53 5.95
C ARG A 162 5.25 5.96 5.75
N VAL A 163 5.14 4.63 5.69
CA VAL A 163 3.86 3.93 5.80
C VAL A 163 3.65 3.44 7.23
N THR A 164 2.52 3.83 7.81
CA THR A 164 2.13 3.51 9.20
C THR A 164 0.80 2.82 9.20
N GLY A 165 0.62 1.79 10.01
CA GLY A 165 -0.64 1.05 10.03
C GLY A 165 -0.72 0.01 11.12
N SER A 166 -1.75 -0.82 11.05
CA SER A 166 -1.99 -1.89 12.03
C SER A 166 -0.79 -2.85 12.17
N PHE A 167 -0.12 -3.16 11.07
CA PHE A 167 1.02 -4.08 11.00
C PHE A 167 2.28 -3.61 11.75
N ASN A 168 2.40 -2.31 12.03
CA ASN A 168 3.49 -1.75 12.83
C ASN A 168 2.99 -1.03 14.07
N HIS A 169 1.77 -1.33 14.52
CA HIS A 169 1.14 -0.72 15.70
C HIS A 169 1.09 0.81 15.65
N TRP A 170 0.97 1.38 14.45
CA TRP A 170 1.02 2.83 14.22
C TRP A 170 2.34 3.48 14.66
N ASP A 171 3.43 2.70 14.73
CA ASP A 171 4.77 3.20 14.99
C ASP A 171 5.29 3.96 13.77
N SER A 172 5.19 5.29 13.85
CA SER A 172 5.68 6.20 12.83
C SER A 172 7.21 6.29 12.73
N THR A 173 7.98 5.45 13.43
CA THR A 173 9.44 5.34 13.22
C THR A 173 9.85 4.22 12.26
N ALA A 174 8.93 3.30 11.97
CA ALA A 174 9.15 2.18 11.09
C ALA A 174 8.81 2.50 9.61
N HIS A 175 9.29 1.67 8.69
CA HIS A 175 8.96 1.68 7.25
C HIS A 175 9.10 3.05 6.52
N PRO A 176 10.24 3.78 6.64
CA PRO A 176 10.55 4.87 5.72
C PRO A 176 10.61 4.41 4.27
N MET A 177 10.03 5.21 3.38
CA MET A 177 9.88 4.97 1.94
C MET A 177 11.04 5.61 1.18
N ARG A 178 11.37 5.10 -0.02
CA ARG A 178 12.33 5.75 -0.93
C ARG A 178 11.64 6.69 -1.89
N SER A 179 12.27 7.80 -2.23
CA SER A 179 11.88 8.68 -3.33
C SER A 179 12.41 8.12 -4.65
N LEU A 180 11.53 7.97 -5.65
CA LEU A 180 11.85 7.48 -6.98
C LEU A 180 12.34 8.62 -7.88
N GLY A 181 13.54 9.12 -7.57
CA GLY A 181 14.21 10.18 -8.33
C GLY A 181 13.42 11.49 -8.36
N SER A 182 13.33 12.11 -9.54
CA SER A 182 12.68 13.42 -9.73
C SER A 182 11.16 13.37 -9.90
N THR A 183 10.55 12.18 -9.87
CA THR A 183 9.09 12.01 -10.04
C THR A 183 8.30 12.59 -8.87
N GLY A 184 8.93 12.65 -7.68
CA GLY A 184 8.27 12.98 -6.42
C GLY A 184 7.38 11.85 -5.86
N VAL A 185 7.42 10.67 -6.46
CA VAL A 185 6.76 9.47 -5.95
C VAL A 185 7.65 8.82 -4.89
N TRP A 186 7.04 8.49 -3.75
CA TRP A 186 7.65 7.72 -2.69
C TRP A 186 7.10 6.31 -2.74
N GLU A 187 7.96 5.30 -2.57
CA GLU A 187 7.58 3.89 -2.67
C GLU A 187 8.26 3.00 -1.62
N ILE A 188 7.54 1.95 -1.21
CA ILE A 188 8.08 0.80 -0.47
C ILE A 188 7.21 -0.45 -0.71
N PHE A 189 7.83 -1.62 -0.74
CA PHE A 189 7.14 -2.90 -0.61
C PHE A 189 7.27 -3.44 0.82
N VAL A 190 6.13 -3.68 1.48
CA VAL A 190 6.07 -4.26 2.82
C VAL A 190 5.61 -5.73 2.70
N PRO A 191 6.47 -6.69 3.05
CA PRO A 191 6.15 -8.12 3.00
C PRO A 191 5.21 -8.53 4.14
N ASP A 192 4.56 -9.68 3.97
CA ASP A 192 3.77 -10.38 4.98
C ASP A 192 2.53 -9.61 5.49
N ILE A 193 2.05 -8.65 4.68
CA ILE A 193 0.77 -7.94 4.87
C ILE A 193 -0.11 -8.09 3.62
N GLY A 194 -1.41 -7.81 3.76
CA GLY A 194 -2.37 -7.99 2.66
C GLY A 194 -3.69 -7.23 2.86
N ASP A 195 -4.72 -7.66 2.15
CA ASP A 195 -6.05 -7.04 2.16
C ASP A 195 -6.62 -6.91 3.57
N GLY A 196 -7.32 -5.81 3.85
CA GLY A 196 -7.83 -5.46 5.17
C GLY A 196 -6.82 -4.73 6.07
N THR A 197 -5.55 -4.61 5.67
CA THR A 197 -4.56 -3.82 6.42
C THR A 197 -4.95 -2.35 6.40
N VAL A 198 -5.11 -1.76 7.59
CA VAL A 198 -5.38 -0.32 7.75
C VAL A 198 -4.06 0.43 7.81
N TYR A 199 -3.92 1.49 6.99
CA TYR A 199 -2.70 2.29 6.90
C TYR A 199 -2.97 3.77 6.63
N LYS A 200 -1.91 4.57 6.82
CA LYS A 200 -1.77 5.98 6.42
C LYS A 200 -0.33 6.24 6.00
N PHE A 201 -0.13 7.36 5.32
CA PHE A 201 1.21 7.92 5.10
C PHE A 201 1.51 8.96 6.17
N ALA A 202 2.60 8.77 6.91
CA ALA A 202 3.21 9.84 7.68
C ALA A 202 4.15 10.61 6.75
N ILE A 203 3.92 11.90 6.56
CA ILE A 203 4.65 12.76 5.62
C ILE A 203 5.34 13.87 6.41
N LEU A 204 6.67 13.95 6.28
CA LEU A 204 7.47 15.07 6.78
C LEU A 204 7.46 16.18 5.74
N GLY A 205 6.72 17.25 6.02
CA GLY A 205 6.64 18.40 5.12
C GLY A 205 7.98 19.14 4.99
N ALA A 206 8.10 19.97 3.96
CA ALA A 206 9.22 20.91 3.80
C ALA A 206 9.38 21.86 5.01
N ASP A 207 8.28 22.11 5.72
CA ASP A 207 8.22 22.87 6.97
C ASP A 207 8.75 22.12 8.20
N GLY A 208 9.15 20.85 8.03
CA GLY A 208 9.65 20.01 9.12
C GLY A 208 8.57 19.43 10.04
N VAL A 209 7.29 19.51 9.64
CA VAL A 209 6.17 19.01 10.45
C VAL A 209 5.64 17.69 9.88
N TRP A 210 5.55 16.67 10.74
CA TRP A 210 4.93 15.40 10.42
C TRP A 210 3.41 15.50 10.37
N ARG A 211 2.81 14.91 9.33
CA ARG A 211 1.35 14.83 9.17
C ARG A 211 0.96 13.44 8.71
N GLU A 212 -0.05 12.87 9.33
CA GLU A 212 -0.69 11.66 8.82
C GLU A 212 -1.69 12.02 7.71
N LYS A 213 -1.67 11.25 6.63
CA LYS A 213 -2.56 11.40 5.49
C LYS A 213 -3.14 10.05 5.11
N ALA A 214 -4.45 10.04 4.85
CA ALA A 214 -5.07 8.97 4.09
C ALA A 214 -4.43 8.94 2.69
N ASP A 215 -4.42 7.75 2.09
CA ASP A 215 -3.94 7.55 0.73
C ASP A 215 -4.86 8.25 -0.28
N PRO A 216 -4.33 9.16 -1.13
CA PRO A 216 -5.09 9.75 -2.23
C PRO A 216 -5.66 8.71 -3.21
N PHE A 217 -5.00 7.57 -3.35
CA PHE A 217 -5.36 6.41 -4.17
C PHE A 217 -5.92 5.25 -3.34
N ALA A 218 -6.50 5.50 -2.15
CA ALA A 218 -7.18 4.47 -1.38
C ALA A 218 -8.29 3.80 -2.22
N PHE A 219 -8.31 2.46 -2.27
CA PHE A 219 -9.39 1.68 -2.90
C PHE A 219 -10.48 1.27 -1.91
N ALA A 220 -10.17 1.28 -0.62
CA ALA A 220 -11.11 1.14 0.48
C ALA A 220 -10.69 2.04 1.65
N THR A 221 -11.63 2.34 2.54
CA THR A 221 -11.41 3.24 3.69
C THR A 221 -12.12 2.70 4.94
N GLU A 222 -11.67 3.13 6.11
CA GLU A 222 -12.41 2.88 7.35
C GLU A 222 -13.73 3.67 7.39
N LEU A 223 -14.70 3.19 8.19
CA LEU A 223 -15.94 3.94 8.43
C LEU A 223 -15.65 5.32 9.07
N PRO A 224 -16.16 6.43 8.51
CA PRO A 224 -16.09 7.73 9.19
C PRO A 224 -16.69 7.66 10.60
N PRO A 225 -16.10 8.34 11.61
CA PRO A 225 -15.09 9.40 11.49
C PRO A 225 -13.64 8.92 11.41
N ALA A 226 -13.38 7.61 11.36
CA ALA A 226 -12.04 7.10 11.12
C ALA A 226 -11.53 7.50 9.71
N THR A 227 -10.22 7.52 9.54
CA THR A 227 -9.55 8.12 8.37
C THR A 227 -8.43 7.25 7.79
N GLY A 228 -8.28 6.01 8.26
CA GLY A 228 -7.35 5.06 7.67
C GLY A 228 -7.80 4.63 6.27
N SER A 229 -6.82 4.48 5.40
CA SER A 229 -6.98 3.76 4.14
C SER A 229 -6.87 2.26 4.40
N VAL A 230 -7.55 1.45 3.61
CA VAL A 230 -7.57 -0.01 3.77
C VAL A 230 -7.03 -0.64 2.48
N VAL A 231 -6.03 -1.51 2.61
CA VAL A 231 -5.53 -2.31 1.48
C VAL A 231 -6.68 -3.18 0.97
N TYR A 232 -6.96 -3.11 -0.33
CA TYR A 232 -8.07 -3.83 -0.93
C TYR A 232 -7.75 -4.28 -2.35
N THR A 233 -7.89 -5.59 -2.59
CA THR A 233 -7.81 -6.22 -3.88
C THR A 233 -9.17 -6.82 -4.22
N SER A 234 -9.74 -6.42 -5.35
CA SER A 234 -11.01 -6.95 -5.85
C SER A 234 -10.80 -8.31 -6.51
N ASP A 235 -11.66 -9.27 -6.21
CA ASP A 235 -11.81 -10.52 -6.96
C ASP A 235 -13.20 -10.66 -7.63
N TYR A 236 -14.01 -9.58 -7.59
CA TYR A 236 -15.33 -9.53 -8.18
C TYR A 236 -15.36 -9.93 -9.67
N ALA A 237 -16.18 -10.93 -9.98
CA ALA A 237 -16.46 -11.39 -11.34
C ALA A 237 -17.79 -10.81 -11.83
N TRP A 238 -17.71 -9.90 -12.81
CA TRP A 238 -18.88 -9.26 -13.43
C TRP A 238 -19.72 -10.22 -14.26
N SER A 239 -21.03 -10.01 -14.27
CA SER A 239 -22.00 -10.76 -15.07
C SER A 239 -22.81 -9.86 -16.03
N ASP A 240 -22.26 -8.72 -16.44
CA ASP A 240 -22.91 -7.67 -17.24
C ASP A 240 -22.40 -7.58 -18.69
N GLU A 241 -21.71 -8.61 -19.20
CA GLU A 241 -21.09 -8.60 -20.53
C GLU A 241 -22.08 -8.23 -21.65
N ALA A 242 -23.32 -8.74 -21.59
CA ALA A 242 -24.37 -8.44 -22.55
C ALA A 242 -24.83 -6.97 -22.48
N TRP A 243 -24.80 -6.35 -21.30
CA TRP A 243 -25.07 -4.91 -21.14
C TRP A 243 -23.93 -4.09 -21.74
N MET A 244 -22.70 -4.39 -21.37
CA MET A 244 -21.50 -3.67 -21.84
C MET A 244 -21.35 -3.73 -23.36
N THR A 245 -21.59 -4.90 -23.96
CA THR A 245 -21.58 -5.09 -25.42
C THR A 245 -22.63 -4.21 -26.10
N ARG A 246 -23.88 -4.20 -25.60
CA ARG A 246 -24.94 -3.35 -26.17
C ARG A 246 -24.63 -1.87 -26.00
N ARG A 247 -24.12 -1.45 -24.84
CA ARG A 247 -23.75 -0.06 -24.56
C ARG A 247 -22.72 0.47 -25.55
N ALA A 248 -21.67 -0.31 -25.84
CA ALA A 248 -20.61 0.09 -26.77
C ALA A 248 -21.10 0.21 -28.23
N ALA A 249 -22.13 -0.54 -28.62
CA ALA A 249 -22.70 -0.52 -29.97
C ALA A 249 -23.83 0.51 -30.15
N SER A 250 -24.24 1.20 -29.09
CA SER A 250 -25.41 2.11 -29.10
C SER A 250 -24.98 3.58 -29.01
N ASP A 251 -25.82 4.49 -29.52
CA ASP A 251 -25.66 5.95 -29.34
C ASP A 251 -26.66 6.44 -28.28
N PRO A 252 -26.23 6.69 -27.02
CA PRO A 252 -27.13 7.05 -25.93
C PRO A 252 -28.01 8.27 -26.22
N LEU A 253 -27.58 9.19 -27.09
CA LEU A 253 -28.33 10.39 -27.45
C LEU A 253 -29.55 10.10 -28.34
N ARG A 254 -29.63 8.89 -28.91
CA ARG A 254 -30.72 8.42 -29.77
C ARG A 254 -31.67 7.45 -29.08
N HIS A 255 -31.46 7.20 -27.78
CA HIS A 255 -32.25 6.27 -26.97
C HIS A 255 -32.99 6.99 -25.83
N PRO A 256 -34.08 6.42 -25.31
CA PRO A 256 -34.81 7.03 -24.20
C PRO A 256 -33.95 7.11 -22.94
N MET A 257 -33.87 8.31 -22.36
CA MET A 257 -33.14 8.59 -21.14
C MET A 257 -34.09 9.20 -20.11
N SER A 258 -34.53 8.38 -19.17
CA SER A 258 -35.32 8.77 -18.01
C SER A 258 -34.55 8.33 -16.77
N ILE A 259 -34.11 9.31 -15.98
CA ILE A 259 -33.12 9.14 -14.90
C ILE A 259 -33.84 9.26 -13.55
N TYR A 260 -33.61 8.30 -12.67
CA TYR A 260 -33.98 8.37 -11.26
C TYR A 260 -32.75 8.76 -10.44
N GLU A 261 -32.70 10.00 -9.94
CA GLU A 261 -31.61 10.50 -9.10
C GLU A 261 -31.75 9.97 -7.66
N VAL A 262 -30.67 9.43 -7.09
CA VAL A 262 -30.70 8.73 -5.80
C VAL A 262 -29.52 9.12 -4.92
N HIS A 263 -29.83 9.56 -3.70
CA HIS A 263 -28.89 9.53 -2.58
C HIS A 263 -29.04 8.23 -1.79
N LEU A 264 -28.06 7.33 -1.93
CA LEU A 264 -28.11 5.96 -1.38
C LEU A 264 -28.41 5.93 0.13
N GLY A 265 -27.82 6.85 0.89
CA GLY A 265 -27.96 6.88 2.35
C GLY A 265 -29.32 7.35 2.86
N SER A 266 -30.16 7.95 2.01
CA SER A 266 -31.47 8.48 2.41
C SER A 266 -32.64 7.96 1.59
N TRP A 267 -32.40 7.21 0.51
CA TRP A 267 -33.47 6.59 -0.27
C TRP A 267 -34.31 5.64 0.58
N ARG A 268 -33.65 4.68 1.24
CA ARG A 268 -34.19 3.85 2.31
C ARG A 268 -33.09 3.67 3.38
N PRO A 269 -33.15 4.41 4.49
CA PRO A 269 -32.09 4.37 5.50
C PRO A 269 -31.88 2.96 6.07
N GLY A 270 -30.62 2.58 6.27
CA GLY A 270 -30.23 1.31 6.87
C GLY A 270 -29.92 0.19 5.88
N LEU A 271 -30.02 0.44 4.56
CA LEU A 271 -29.64 -0.53 3.54
C LEU A 271 -28.15 -0.47 3.20
N ASP A 272 -27.54 -1.65 3.06
CA ASP A 272 -26.22 -1.82 2.46
C ASP A 272 -26.32 -1.90 0.92
N TYR A 273 -25.17 -1.92 0.23
CA TYR A 273 -25.12 -2.00 -1.23
C TYR A 273 -25.80 -3.26 -1.80
N ARG A 274 -25.78 -4.39 -1.09
CA ARG A 274 -26.41 -5.64 -1.54
C ARG A 274 -27.91 -5.58 -1.44
N GLN A 275 -28.43 -5.03 -0.35
CA GLN A 275 -29.86 -4.80 -0.18
C GLN A 275 -30.37 -3.76 -1.18
N LEU A 276 -29.60 -2.69 -1.42
CA LEU A 276 -29.89 -1.73 -2.51
C LEU A 276 -29.92 -2.44 -3.87
N ALA A 277 -29.03 -3.39 -4.13
CA ALA A 277 -28.99 -4.12 -5.40
C ALA A 277 -30.26 -4.92 -5.69
N GLU A 278 -30.98 -5.33 -4.64
CA GLU A 278 -32.29 -5.98 -4.76
C GLU A 278 -33.42 -4.96 -4.80
N GLU A 279 -33.53 -4.13 -3.77
CA GLU A 279 -34.68 -3.26 -3.56
C GLU A 279 -34.73 -2.09 -4.54
N LEU A 280 -33.60 -1.41 -4.76
CA LEU A 280 -33.55 -0.25 -5.66
C LEU A 280 -33.73 -0.70 -7.11
N THR A 281 -33.09 -1.80 -7.50
CA THR A 281 -33.22 -2.36 -8.85
C THR A 281 -34.68 -2.73 -9.14
N ALA A 282 -35.35 -3.45 -8.23
CA ALA A 282 -36.75 -3.82 -8.41
C ALA A 282 -37.65 -2.58 -8.55
N TYR A 283 -37.44 -1.57 -7.69
CA TYR A 283 -38.20 -0.33 -7.72
C TYR A 283 -38.02 0.44 -9.04
N VAL A 284 -36.77 0.65 -9.48
CA VAL A 284 -36.46 1.41 -10.70
C VAL A 284 -37.03 0.73 -11.95
N VAL A 285 -36.99 -0.61 -12.00
CA VAL A 285 -37.61 -1.41 -13.07
C VAL A 285 -39.13 -1.28 -13.05
N GLU A 286 -39.77 -1.42 -11.88
CA GLU A 286 -41.24 -1.29 -11.75
C GLU A 286 -41.73 0.10 -12.21
N GLN A 287 -40.98 1.16 -11.89
CA GLN A 287 -41.32 2.52 -12.29
C GLN A 287 -40.97 2.84 -13.76
N GLY A 288 -40.24 1.98 -14.45
CA GLY A 288 -39.93 2.12 -15.87
C GLY A 288 -38.87 3.18 -16.22
N PHE A 289 -37.96 3.49 -15.28
CA PHE A 289 -36.80 4.34 -15.58
C PHE A 289 -35.77 3.57 -16.42
N THR A 290 -34.93 4.30 -17.16
CA THR A 290 -33.85 3.68 -17.96
C THR A 290 -32.49 3.77 -17.29
N HIS A 291 -32.31 4.74 -16.39
CA HIS A 291 -31.07 4.97 -15.65
C HIS A 291 -31.34 5.32 -14.19
N VAL A 292 -30.36 5.03 -13.35
CA VAL A 292 -30.20 5.63 -12.02
C VAL A 292 -28.98 6.54 -12.04
N GLU A 293 -29.09 7.70 -11.41
CA GLU A 293 -27.95 8.60 -11.18
C GLU A 293 -27.68 8.66 -9.69
N PHE A 294 -26.47 8.30 -9.27
CA PHE A 294 -26.11 8.34 -7.87
C PHE A 294 -25.53 9.71 -7.52
N LEU A 295 -26.01 10.29 -6.42
CA LEU A 295 -25.22 11.28 -5.71
C LEU A 295 -23.85 10.68 -5.32
N PRO A 296 -22.79 11.50 -5.13
CA PRO A 296 -21.42 11.02 -5.09
C PRO A 296 -21.20 9.84 -4.12
N VAL A 297 -20.79 8.70 -4.70
CA VAL A 297 -20.53 7.45 -3.97
C VAL A 297 -19.10 7.34 -3.45
N ALA A 298 -18.20 8.22 -3.87
CA ALA A 298 -16.82 8.26 -3.37
C ALA A 298 -16.78 8.56 -1.85
N ALA A 299 -15.74 8.07 -1.17
CA ALA A 299 -15.64 8.19 0.28
C ALA A 299 -15.51 9.66 0.71
N HIS A 300 -16.39 10.06 1.63
CA HIS A 300 -16.53 11.42 2.15
C HIS A 300 -16.80 11.38 3.66
N PRO A 301 -16.19 12.27 4.46
CA PRO A 301 -16.24 12.18 5.92
C PRO A 301 -17.59 12.59 6.50
N PHE A 302 -18.28 13.54 5.87
CA PHE A 302 -19.50 14.15 6.41
C PHE A 302 -20.73 13.84 5.56
N ALA A 303 -21.68 13.07 6.11
CA ALA A 303 -22.89 12.70 5.38
C ALA A 303 -23.77 13.91 4.98
N GLY A 304 -23.73 14.99 5.75
CA GLY A 304 -24.47 16.22 5.44
C GLY A 304 -23.93 16.98 4.21
N SER A 305 -22.78 16.59 3.65
CA SER A 305 -22.33 17.10 2.36
C SER A 305 -22.99 16.41 1.16
N TRP A 306 -23.83 15.39 1.40
CA TRP A 306 -24.44 14.54 0.38
C TRP A 306 -23.44 13.89 -0.59
N GLY A 307 -22.21 13.66 -0.12
CA GLY A 307 -21.12 13.12 -0.93
C GLY A 307 -20.24 14.15 -1.64
N TYR A 308 -20.63 15.42 -1.77
CA TYR A 308 -19.87 16.40 -2.55
C TYR A 308 -18.53 16.85 -1.93
N GLN A 309 -18.30 16.61 -0.63
CA GLN A 309 -17.01 16.86 0.02
C GLN A 309 -16.18 15.59 0.10
N VAL A 310 -15.75 15.09 -1.06
CA VAL A 310 -14.96 13.84 -1.20
C VAL A 310 -13.56 14.00 -0.60
N THR A 311 -13.07 12.96 0.06
CA THR A 311 -11.68 12.87 0.54
C THR A 311 -10.93 11.68 -0.05
N SER A 312 -11.61 10.63 -0.49
CA SER A 312 -11.00 9.45 -1.11
C SER A 312 -11.69 9.16 -2.43
N TYR A 313 -11.11 9.68 -3.52
CA TYR A 313 -11.70 9.66 -4.86
C TYR A 313 -11.74 8.25 -5.50
N PHE A 314 -10.84 7.36 -5.09
CA PHE A 314 -10.68 6.02 -5.64
C PHE A 314 -11.37 4.92 -4.81
N ALA A 315 -12.04 5.28 -3.71
CA ALA A 315 -12.77 4.36 -2.85
C ALA A 315 -14.25 4.74 -2.79
N PRO A 316 -15.17 3.77 -2.91
CA PRO A 316 -16.55 4.01 -2.54
C PRO A 316 -16.69 4.22 -1.03
N THR A 317 -17.75 4.92 -0.61
CA THR A 317 -18.04 5.16 0.80
C THR A 317 -18.26 3.82 1.52
N PRO A 318 -17.54 3.55 2.63
CA PRO A 318 -17.63 2.26 3.31
C PRO A 318 -18.93 2.12 4.14
N ARG A 319 -19.76 3.18 4.20
CA ARG A 319 -21.04 3.20 4.94
C ARG A 319 -22.02 2.13 4.50
N PHE A 320 -21.92 1.66 3.26
CA PHE A 320 -22.86 0.69 2.69
C PHE A 320 -22.21 -0.65 2.35
N GLY A 321 -20.93 -0.87 2.70
CA GLY A 321 -20.22 -2.12 2.44
C GLY A 321 -18.89 -1.93 1.73
N SER A 322 -18.39 -3.03 1.16
CA SER A 322 -17.11 -3.10 0.47
C SER A 322 -17.17 -2.52 -0.95
N PRO A 323 -16.01 -2.24 -1.57
CA PRO A 323 -15.96 -1.90 -2.99
C PRO A 323 -16.60 -2.94 -3.91
N ASP A 324 -16.56 -4.23 -3.57
CA ASP A 324 -17.22 -5.27 -4.38
C ASP A 324 -18.74 -5.30 -4.18
N ASP A 325 -19.25 -4.82 -3.04
CA ASP A 325 -20.69 -4.68 -2.86
C ASP A 325 -21.26 -3.55 -3.73
N LEU A 326 -20.51 -2.45 -3.94
CA LEU A 326 -20.90 -1.44 -4.94
C LEU A 326 -20.84 -2.01 -6.37
N ARG A 327 -19.82 -2.81 -6.71
CA ARG A 327 -19.77 -3.51 -8.01
C ARG A 327 -20.99 -4.40 -8.20
N TYR A 328 -21.38 -5.13 -7.16
CA TYR A 328 -22.58 -5.97 -7.16
C TYR A 328 -23.86 -5.16 -7.43
N LEU A 329 -24.04 -4.01 -6.78
CA LEU A 329 -25.17 -3.10 -7.07
C LEU A 329 -25.23 -2.71 -8.56
N ILE A 330 -24.09 -2.27 -9.11
CA ILE A 330 -24.00 -1.85 -10.52
C ILE A 330 -24.29 -3.04 -11.46
N ASP A 331 -23.71 -4.21 -11.19
CA ASP A 331 -23.91 -5.41 -11.98
C ASP A 331 -25.38 -5.85 -12.00
N ARG A 332 -26.07 -5.79 -10.85
CA ARG A 332 -27.51 -6.09 -10.75
C ARG A 332 -28.37 -5.11 -11.55
N LEU A 333 -28.04 -3.82 -11.53
CA LEU A 333 -28.71 -2.80 -12.34
C LEU A 333 -28.51 -3.06 -13.84
N HIS A 334 -27.27 -3.36 -14.27
CA HIS A 334 -26.96 -3.70 -15.65
C HIS A 334 -27.69 -4.95 -16.15
N GLN A 335 -27.74 -6.01 -15.33
CA GLN A 335 -28.49 -7.23 -15.64
C GLN A 335 -30.00 -6.97 -15.77
N ALA A 336 -30.52 -5.98 -15.06
CA ALA A 336 -31.91 -5.51 -15.17
C ALA A 336 -32.14 -4.52 -16.33
N GLY A 337 -31.10 -4.16 -17.08
CA GLY A 337 -31.19 -3.21 -18.19
C GLY A 337 -31.24 -1.75 -17.77
N ILE A 338 -30.77 -1.43 -16.57
CA ILE A 338 -30.71 -0.08 -16.02
C ILE A 338 -29.28 0.45 -16.10
N GLY A 339 -29.10 1.64 -16.69
CA GLY A 339 -27.80 2.33 -16.69
C GLY A 339 -27.50 3.01 -15.37
N VAL A 340 -26.22 3.12 -15.02
CA VAL A 340 -25.75 3.81 -13.81
C VAL A 340 -24.92 5.02 -14.22
N LEU A 341 -25.24 6.18 -13.62
CA LEU A 341 -24.54 7.46 -13.78
C LEU A 341 -23.89 7.89 -12.47
#